data_AF-A0AAJ6A0M9-F1
#
_entry.id   AF-A0AAJ6A0M9-F1
#
_cell.length_a   1.000
_cell.length_b   1.000
_cell.length_c   1.000
_cell.angle_alpha   90.00
_cell.angle_beta   90.00
_cell.angle_gamma   90.00
#
_symmetry.space_group_name_H-M   'P 1'
#
loop_
_entity.id
_entity.type
_entity.pdbx_description
1 polymer ?
#
loop_
_entity_poly.entity_id
_entity_poly.type
_entity_poly.pdbx_seq_one_letter_code
_entity_poly.pdbx_strand_id
1 'polypeptide(L)'
;MRMMLALGAILSLACVSAGEAPSNYQSYQGIRADSDPVLLARYDRALHYCEPEAYSWYRGSPDPNSSMYILALRSCLYRHSFIDRGAYAYPNTAVFQHFLDR
;
A
#
# COMPACT_ATOMS: atom_id res chain seq x y z
N MET A 1 8.75 4.40 -39.96
CA MET A 1 7.84 5.19 -39.10
C MET A 1 7.05 4.35 -38.09
N ARG A 2 6.84 3.03 -38.27
CA ARG A 2 6.10 2.20 -37.29
C ARG A 2 6.89 1.83 -36.02
N MET A 3 8.21 1.71 -36.10
CA MET A 3 9.04 1.29 -34.96
C MET A 3 9.17 2.35 -33.85
N MET A 4 9.10 3.64 -34.18
CA MET A 4 9.19 4.72 -33.17
C MET A 4 7.93 4.81 -32.29
N LEU A 5 6.75 4.48 -32.83
CA LEU A 5 5.50 4.46 -32.06
C LEU A 5 5.47 3.33 -31.02
N ALA A 6 6.03 2.17 -31.34
CA ALA A 6 6.11 1.04 -30.42
C ALA A 6 7.04 1.34 -29.22
N LEU A 7 8.18 1.99 -29.47
CA LEU A 7 9.11 2.41 -28.41
C LEU A 7 8.51 3.47 -27.48
N GLY A 8 7.75 4.43 -28.02
CA GLY A 8 7.04 5.44 -27.23
C GLY A 8 5.99 4.82 -26.31
N ALA A 9 5.23 3.83 -26.80
CA ALA A 9 4.25 3.11 -25.99
C ALA A 9 4.92 2.33 -24.84
N ILE A 10 6.04 1.64 -25.10
CA ILE A 10 6.75 0.88 -24.07
C ILE A 10 7.37 1.81 -23.00
N LEU A 11 7.94 2.95 -23.40
CA LEU A 11 8.44 3.94 -22.44
C LEU A 11 7.32 4.54 -21.57
N SER A 12 6.15 4.79 -22.16
CA SER A 12 5.00 5.31 -21.41
C SER A 12 4.45 4.31 -20.40
N LEU A 13 4.46 3.00 -20.69
CA LEU A 13 4.09 1.97 -19.71
C LEU A 13 5.16 1.80 -18.62
N ALA A 14 6.46 1.93 -18.95
CA ALA A 14 7.54 1.82 -17.99
C ALA A 14 7.54 2.96 -16.94
N CYS A 15 7.01 4.14 -17.29
CA CYS A 15 6.84 5.25 -16.35
C CYS A 15 5.63 5.10 -15.40
N VAL A 16 4.66 4.23 -15.72
CA VAL A 16 3.50 3.97 -14.83
C VAL A 16 3.84 2.93 -13.76
N SER A 17 4.91 2.16 -13.95
CA SER A 17 5.36 1.09 -13.03
C SER A 17 6.34 1.55 -11.94
N ALA A 18 6.61 2.85 -11.79
CA ALA A 18 7.42 3.34 -10.68
C ALA A 18 6.53 3.54 -9.44
N GLY A 19 6.31 2.44 -8.70
CA GLY A 19 5.86 2.42 -7.31
C GLY A 19 4.99 3.59 -6.90
N GLU A 20 3.73 3.58 -7.33
CA GLU A 20 2.76 4.54 -6.79
C GLU A 20 2.83 4.46 -5.26
N ALA A 21 3.11 5.60 -4.63
CA ALA A 21 3.25 5.69 -3.19
C ALA A 21 2.00 5.04 -2.56
N PRO A 22 2.14 4.23 -1.49
CA PRO A 22 1.00 3.53 -0.94
C PRO A 22 -0.12 4.48 -0.47
N SER A 23 0.13 5.79 -0.31
CA SER A 23 -0.88 6.85 -0.18
C SER A 23 -1.84 6.98 -1.37
N ASN A 24 -1.41 6.70 -2.60
CA ASN A 24 -2.21 6.86 -3.82
C ASN A 24 -3.36 5.83 -3.90
N TYR A 25 -3.10 4.62 -3.40
CA TYR A 25 -4.12 3.58 -3.30
C TYR A 25 -4.85 3.58 -1.97
N GLN A 26 -4.56 4.50 -1.05
CA GLN A 26 -5.22 4.56 0.25
C GLN A 26 -6.18 5.74 0.37
N SER A 27 -7.26 5.49 1.11
CA SER A 27 -8.30 6.46 1.38
C SER A 27 -8.50 6.66 2.86
N TYR A 28 -8.65 7.91 3.26
CA TYR A 28 -9.00 8.33 4.61
C TYR A 28 -10.46 8.78 4.59
N GLN A 29 -11.35 8.01 5.23
CA GLN A 29 -12.80 8.29 5.22
C GLN A 29 -13.40 8.49 3.80
N GLY A 30 -12.87 7.79 2.79
CA GLY A 30 -13.32 7.90 1.40
C GLY A 30 -12.63 9.00 0.57
N ILE A 31 -11.81 9.86 1.19
CA ILE A 31 -10.98 10.85 0.50
C ILE A 31 -9.62 10.24 0.20
N ARG A 32 -9.02 10.51 -0.96
CA ARG A 32 -7.69 9.96 -1.27
C ARG A 32 -6.63 10.57 -0.35
N ALA A 33 -5.72 9.74 0.17
CA ALA A 33 -4.67 10.22 1.06
C ALA A 33 -3.67 11.16 0.36
N ASP A 34 -3.53 11.07 -0.96
CA ASP A 34 -2.69 11.93 -1.79
C ASP A 34 -3.35 13.27 -2.21
N SER A 35 -4.66 13.43 -1.95
CA SER A 35 -5.42 14.60 -2.43
C SER A 35 -5.14 15.91 -1.68
N ASP A 36 -4.64 15.82 -0.45
CA ASP A 36 -4.39 16.96 0.42
C ASP A 36 -3.02 16.77 1.11
N PRO A 37 -2.11 17.77 1.09
CA PRO A 37 -0.84 17.69 1.82
C PRO A 37 -1.01 17.43 3.33
N VAL A 38 -2.12 17.83 3.94
CA VAL A 38 -2.43 17.55 5.35
C VAL A 38 -2.76 16.06 5.56
N LEU A 39 -3.52 15.47 4.64
CA LEU A 39 -3.82 14.03 4.66
C LEU A 39 -2.57 13.20 4.37
N LEU A 40 -1.72 13.65 3.45
CA LEU A 40 -0.44 13.01 3.16
C LEU A 40 0.48 13.02 4.38
N ALA A 41 0.65 14.17 5.06
CA ALA A 41 1.44 14.24 6.28
C ALA A 41 0.87 13.38 7.41
N ARG A 42 -0.46 13.24 7.48
CA ARG A 42 -1.12 12.34 8.43
C ARG A 42 -0.87 10.87 8.10
N TYR A 43 -0.87 10.54 6.81
CA TYR A 43 -0.55 9.22 6.31
C TYR A 43 0.90 8.85 6.62
N ASP A 44 1.86 9.73 6.32
CA ASP A 44 3.28 9.51 6.61
C ASP A 44 3.53 9.32 8.11
N ARG A 45 2.84 10.08 8.96
CA ARG A 45 2.90 9.88 10.42
C ARG A 45 2.37 8.51 10.83
N ALA A 46 1.27 8.06 10.24
CA ALA A 46 0.72 6.74 10.51
C ALA A 46 1.67 5.63 10.01
N LEU A 47 2.24 5.78 8.82
CA LEU A 47 3.26 4.88 8.30
C LEU A 47 4.45 4.74 9.26
N HIS A 48 4.98 5.87 9.75
CA HIS A 48 6.15 5.84 10.62
C HIS A 48 5.90 5.12 11.96
N TYR A 49 4.65 5.11 12.42
CA TYR A 49 4.22 4.32 13.58
C TYR A 49 4.00 2.84 13.23
N CYS A 50 3.48 2.57 12.04
CA CYS A 50 3.08 1.23 11.61
C CYS A 50 4.21 0.37 11.04
N GLU A 51 5.23 0.97 10.42
CA GLU A 51 6.42 0.25 9.93
C GLU A 51 7.11 -0.58 11.01
N PRO A 52 7.51 -0.02 12.18
CA PRO A 52 8.18 -0.82 13.21
C PRO A 52 7.27 -1.93 13.77
N GLU A 53 5.95 -1.73 13.75
CA GLU A 53 4.99 -2.76 14.11
C GLU A 53 4.93 -3.89 13.06
N ALA A 54 4.98 -3.54 11.77
CA ALA A 54 4.99 -4.49 10.67
C ALA A 54 6.30 -5.28 10.57
N TYR A 55 7.43 -4.64 10.87
CA TYR A 55 8.75 -5.28 10.96
C TYR A 55 8.91 -6.17 12.20
N SER A 56 8.00 -6.07 13.18
CA SER A 56 8.05 -6.90 14.38
C SER A 56 7.74 -8.36 14.06
N TRP A 57 8.58 -9.26 14.55
CA TRP A 57 8.36 -10.72 14.44
C TRP A 57 7.08 -11.20 15.13
N TYR A 58 6.48 -10.39 16.00
CA TYR A 58 5.25 -10.73 16.73
C TYR A 58 3.97 -10.44 15.92
N ARG A 59 3.99 -9.45 15.02
CA ARG A 59 2.80 -9.03 14.25
C ARG A 59 2.96 -9.16 12.75
N GLY A 60 4.18 -9.10 12.23
CA GLY A 60 4.48 -9.19 10.81
C GLY A 60 5.75 -9.97 10.57
N SER A 61 6.69 -9.37 9.86
CA SER A 61 7.90 -10.05 9.38
C SER A 61 9.00 -9.02 9.11
N PRO A 62 10.27 -9.38 9.32
CA PRO A 62 11.40 -8.52 8.96
C PRO A 62 11.53 -8.28 7.45
N ASP A 63 10.90 -9.14 6.63
CA ASP A 63 10.98 -9.07 5.18
C ASP A 63 9.84 -8.19 4.66
N PRO A 64 10.15 -7.00 4.09
CA PRO A 64 9.14 -6.06 3.60
C PRO A 64 8.34 -6.60 2.41
N ASN A 65 8.82 -7.64 1.74
CA ASN A 65 8.11 -8.27 0.62
C ASN A 65 7.22 -9.44 1.06
N SER A 66 7.29 -9.83 2.32
CA SER A 66 6.46 -10.91 2.84
C SER A 66 5.00 -10.47 2.96
N SER A 67 4.09 -11.40 2.69
CA SER A 67 2.65 -11.18 2.88
C SER A 67 2.30 -10.80 4.32
N MET A 68 3.02 -11.36 5.31
CA MET A 68 2.85 -11.05 6.72
C MET A 68 3.20 -9.61 7.06
N TYR A 69 4.31 -9.09 6.52
CA TYR A 69 4.67 -7.67 6.67
C TYR A 69 3.59 -6.76 6.07
N ILE A 70 3.16 -7.05 4.83
CA ILE A 70 2.19 -6.23 4.11
C ILE A 70 0.83 -6.22 4.85
N LEU A 71 0.38 -7.37 5.34
CA LEU A 71 -0.87 -7.47 6.10
C LEU A 71 -0.78 -6.77 7.45
N ALA A 72 0.34 -6.93 8.17
CA ALA A 72 0.57 -6.24 9.44
C ALA A 72 0.55 -4.72 9.27
N LEU A 73 1.24 -4.20 8.25
CA LEU A 73 1.26 -2.77 7.92
C LEU A 73 -0.15 -2.25 7.62
N ARG A 74 -0.90 -2.95 6.76
CA ARG A 74 -2.30 -2.60 6.42
C ARG A 74 -3.22 -2.64 7.64
N SER A 75 -3.04 -3.61 8.53
CA SER A 75 -3.83 -3.71 9.77
C SER A 75 -3.61 -2.54 10.72
N CYS A 76 -2.37 -2.03 10.79
CA CYS A 76 -2.04 -0.86 11.58
C CYS A 76 -2.60 0.42 10.92
N LEU A 77 -2.40 0.60 9.61
CA LEU A 77 -2.96 1.74 8.87
C LEU A 77 -4.49 1.80 8.95
N TYR A 78 -5.16 0.64 8.95
CA TYR A 78 -6.60 0.55 9.15
C TYR A 78 -7.05 1.09 10.52
N ARG A 79 -6.29 0.81 11.59
CA ARG A 79 -6.54 1.40 12.92
C ARG A 79 -6.34 2.92 12.93
N HIS A 80 -5.54 3.44 12.01
CA HIS A 80 -5.41 4.87 11.74
C HIS A 80 -6.40 5.40 10.70
N SER A 81 -7.47 4.66 10.38
CA SER A 81 -8.53 5.00 9.43
C SER A 81 -8.09 5.21 7.98
N PHE A 82 -6.95 4.63 7.60
CA PHE A 82 -6.53 4.51 6.21
C PHE A 82 -6.94 3.14 5.65
N ILE A 83 -7.64 3.16 4.52
CA ILE A 83 -8.23 1.98 3.90
C ILE A 83 -7.72 1.89 2.46
N ASP A 84 -7.15 0.75 2.08
CA ASP A 84 -6.74 0.49 0.70
C ASP A 84 -7.96 0.58 -0.26
N ARG A 85 -7.71 0.97 -1.50
CA ARG A 85 -8.73 1.05 -2.55
C ARG A 85 -8.60 -0.17 -3.47
N GLY A 86 -9.72 -0.83 -3.72
CA GLY A 86 -9.81 -1.96 -4.65
C GLY A 86 -10.65 -3.11 -4.09
N ALA A 87 -10.99 -4.08 -4.96
CA ALA A 87 -11.75 -5.27 -4.55
C ALA A 87 -11.03 -6.11 -3.48
N TYR A 88 -9.69 -6.06 -3.48
CA TYR A 88 -8.80 -6.71 -2.51
C TYR A 88 -8.25 -5.72 -1.47
N ALA A 89 -9.03 -4.70 -1.10
CA ALA A 89 -8.69 -3.77 -0.04
C ALA A 89 -8.70 -4.45 1.33
N TYR A 90 -7.78 -4.10 2.22
CA TYR A 90 -7.93 -4.40 3.64
C TYR A 90 -9.17 -3.65 4.18
N PRO A 91 -10.09 -4.27 4.94
CA PRO A 91 -9.98 -5.55 5.64
C PRO A 91 -10.50 -6.78 4.88
N ASN A 92 -10.97 -6.69 3.63
CA ASN A 92 -11.43 -7.87 2.89
C ASN A 92 -10.30 -8.91 2.70
N THR A 93 -9.04 -8.47 2.65
CA THR A 93 -7.89 -9.37 2.62
C THR A 93 -7.46 -9.92 3.99
N ALA A 94 -8.04 -9.44 5.09
CA ALA A 94 -7.73 -9.96 6.43
C ALA A 94 -8.08 -11.45 6.55
N VAL A 95 -9.06 -11.93 5.76
CA VAL A 95 -9.40 -13.35 5.66
C VAL A 95 -8.19 -14.19 5.20
N PHE A 96 -7.33 -13.65 4.32
CA PHE A 96 -6.12 -14.36 3.87
C PHE A 96 -5.04 -14.48 4.95
N GLN A 97 -5.08 -13.64 5.98
CA GLN A 97 -4.13 -13.71 7.10
C GLN A 97 -4.27 -15.03 7.86
N HIS A 98 -5.51 -15.47 8.11
CA HIS A 98 -5.80 -16.77 8.72
C HIS A 98 -5.36 -17.98 7.88
N PHE A 99 -5.24 -17.83 6.56
CA PHE A 99 -4.72 -18.90 5.69
C PHE A 99 -3.19 -18.98 5.68
N LEU A 100 -2.49 -17.88 6.03
CA LEU A 100 -1.03 -17.81 6.05
C LEU A 100 -0.43 -18.17 7.42
N ASP A 101 -1.22 -18.15 8.49
CA ASP A 101 -0.82 -18.55 9.85
C ASP A 101 -0.77 -20.08 10.08
N ARG A 102 -1.11 -20.91 9.08
CA ARG A 102 -1.29 -22.37 9.24
C ARG A 102 -0.26 -23.22 8.52
#